data_AF-A0AAV2EGY2-F1
#
_entry.id   AF-A0AAV2EGY2-F1
#
_cell.length_a   1.000
_cell.length_b   1.000
_cell.length_c   1.000
_cell.angle_alpha   90.00
_cell.angle_beta   90.00
_cell.angle_gamma   90.00
#
_symmetry.space_group_name_H-M   'P 1'
#
loop_
_entity.id
_entity.type
_entity.pdbx_description
1 polymer ?
#
loop_
_entity_poly.entity_id
_entity_poly.type
_entity_poly.pdbx_seq_one_letter_code
_entity_poly.pdbx_strand_id
1 'polypeptide(L)'
;MWRTSRSFAKCIRLDSTEFHFGPFNQFVQRRWGKPANTAQTRLEDRTRDSKLDRIAANLRKLRIILNLHELMSNRKRGPFVSVQLMSRWRNIVGLNVGVGEFIQKYPHIFEVFIHPIRRNMCCRVTSKWEDLMAEEAGVIRESESKEALWRLKKLLMMSKNGTLHVHALRMIRKELGLPEDFRDSILNEYKSDFELVDLETVKMVSSKDDERLGVAEIEKWREKEYKDKWLSELETKYAFPIQYPTGFKIKGGVREKMRNWQRLPYLKAYEEDNAGGFSRSSNVVERYEKRAVAMIHELLSLTVEKMVDVQRLSHFKKDFGMEVNVRELLLSHPGIFYISTRGKTQVVFLREAYAKGCLIEPNPIHVVRKKMLDLILVGRRNTRELQTAEELQRPENNLVSE
;
A
#
# COMPACT_ATOMS: atom_id res chain seq x y z
N MET A 1 -25.65 37.40 -12.78
CA MET A 1 -26.51 37.61 -11.60
C MET A 1 -25.81 36.94 -10.43
N TRP A 2 -25.34 37.75 -9.49
CA TRP A 2 -24.46 37.37 -8.40
C TRP A 2 -25.23 36.67 -7.28
N ARG A 3 -24.68 35.60 -6.69
CA ARG A 3 -24.90 35.23 -5.28
C ARG A 3 -23.87 34.17 -4.82
N THR A 4 -22.74 34.67 -4.33
CA THR A 4 -21.88 33.97 -3.38
C THR A 4 -22.55 33.99 -2.00
N SER A 5 -22.89 32.82 -1.44
CA SER A 5 -23.19 32.68 -0.01
C SER A 5 -21.93 32.24 0.73
N ARG A 6 -21.32 33.17 1.47
CA ARG A 6 -20.25 32.93 2.42
C ARG A 6 -20.87 32.33 3.69
N SER A 7 -20.38 31.16 4.10
CA SER A 7 -20.63 30.61 5.42
C SER A 7 -19.90 31.43 6.50
N PHE A 8 -20.61 31.61 7.61
CA PHE A 8 -20.31 32.43 8.77
C PHE A 8 -18.94 32.16 9.40
N ALA A 9 -18.08 33.18 9.43
CA ALA A 9 -17.04 33.31 10.46
C ALA A 9 -17.60 34.24 11.55
N LYS A 10 -17.87 33.67 12.74
CA LYS A 10 -18.31 34.41 13.92
C LYS A 10 -17.11 35.19 14.45
N CYS A 11 -17.01 36.47 14.08
CA CYS A 11 -16.02 37.40 14.60
C CYS A 11 -16.48 37.82 16.00
N ILE A 12 -15.88 37.24 17.04
CA ILE A 12 -16.03 37.74 18.41
C ILE A 12 -15.15 39.00 18.48
N ARG A 13 -15.79 40.17 18.51
CA ARG A 13 -15.15 41.42 18.89
C ARG A 13 -14.76 41.28 20.36
N LEU A 14 -13.47 41.30 20.65
CA LEU A 14 -12.94 41.57 21.98
C LEU A 14 -12.63 43.06 22.02
N ASP A 15 -13.28 43.75 22.95
CA ASP A 15 -13.04 45.15 23.27
C ASP A 15 -11.55 45.41 23.52
N SER A 16 -11.03 46.42 22.84
CA SER A 16 -9.71 46.97 23.07
C SER A 16 -9.70 47.69 24.41
N THR A 17 -9.38 46.97 25.48
CA THR A 17 -8.86 47.57 26.71
C THR A 17 -7.34 47.59 26.58
N GLU A 18 -6.80 48.78 26.34
CA GLU A 18 -5.35 49.03 26.34
C GLU A 18 -4.81 48.83 27.76
N PHE A 19 -4.33 47.63 28.06
CA PHE A 19 -3.52 47.39 29.25
C PHE A 19 -2.09 47.87 28.97
N HIS A 20 -1.71 49.00 29.57
CA HIS A 20 -0.31 49.43 29.62
C HIS A 20 0.51 48.40 30.42
N PHE A 21 1.33 47.63 29.71
CA PHE A 21 2.27 46.69 30.32
C PHE A 21 3.46 47.45 30.93
N GLY A 22 3.59 47.39 32.26
CA GLY A 22 4.77 47.88 32.99
C GLY A 22 5.98 46.93 32.89
N PRO A 23 7.20 47.40 33.25
CA PRO A 23 8.47 46.70 33.02
C PRO A 23 8.64 45.37 33.81
N PHE A 24 7.71 45.05 34.72
CA PHE A 24 7.74 43.82 35.53
C PHE A 24 7.00 42.63 34.90
N ASN A 25 6.28 42.79 33.78
CA ASN A 25 5.53 41.70 33.14
C ASN A 25 6.27 40.99 31.98
N GLN A 26 7.57 41.28 31.76
CA GLN A 26 8.36 40.60 30.72
C GLN A 26 8.73 39.13 31.03
N PHE A 27 8.43 38.64 32.24
CA PHE A 27 8.74 37.26 32.66
C PHE A 27 7.55 36.29 32.62
N VAL A 28 6.50 36.59 31.86
CA VAL A 28 5.49 35.56 31.55
C VAL A 28 6.13 34.56 30.59
N GLN A 29 6.74 33.51 31.14
CA GLN A 29 7.10 32.33 30.37
C GLN A 29 5.84 31.86 29.65
N ARG A 30 5.82 32.01 28.31
CA ARG A 30 4.82 31.35 27.48
C ARG A 30 4.97 29.86 27.70
N ARG A 31 4.18 29.31 28.61
CA ARG A 31 4.09 27.89 28.86
C ARG A 31 3.40 27.30 27.64
N TRP A 32 4.19 26.93 26.63
CA TRP A 32 3.69 26.16 25.51
C TRP A 32 2.97 24.94 26.07
N GLY A 33 1.64 24.91 25.93
CA GLY A 33 0.85 23.77 26.34
C GLY A 33 1.42 22.53 25.66
N LYS A 34 1.41 21.39 26.36
CA LYS A 34 1.83 20.12 25.74
C LYS A 34 1.02 19.96 24.44
N PRO A 35 1.67 19.65 23.30
CA PRO A 35 0.96 19.51 22.04
C PRO A 35 -0.17 18.49 22.21
N ALA A 36 -1.34 18.79 21.63
CA ALA A 36 -2.49 17.91 21.72
C ALA A 36 -2.12 16.51 21.21
N ASN A 37 -2.49 15.48 21.98
CA ASN A 37 -2.16 14.09 21.67
C ASN A 37 -3.10 13.52 20.59
N THR A 38 -3.01 14.05 19.38
CA THR A 38 -3.80 13.67 18.20
C THR A 38 -3.09 12.58 17.40
N ALA A 39 -3.83 11.92 16.49
CA ALA A 39 -3.23 10.96 15.56
C ALA A 39 -2.11 11.59 14.70
N GLN A 40 -2.19 12.89 14.41
CA GLN A 40 -1.19 13.59 13.63
C GLN A 40 0.11 13.80 14.41
N THR A 41 0.05 14.25 15.67
CA THR A 41 1.25 14.43 16.49
C THR A 41 1.95 13.09 16.76
N ARG A 42 1.18 12.02 17.04
CA ARG A 42 1.74 10.65 17.15
C ARG A 42 2.40 10.15 15.87
N LEU A 43 1.84 10.50 14.72
CA LEU A 43 2.42 10.16 13.43
C LEU A 43 3.75 10.91 13.26
N GLU A 44 3.82 12.20 13.58
CA GLU A 44 5.03 13.01 13.45
C GLU A 44 6.14 12.56 14.41
N ASP A 45 5.81 12.24 15.65
CA ASP A 45 6.73 11.83 16.73
C ASP A 45 7.16 10.35 16.67
N ARG A 46 6.65 9.58 15.71
CA ARG A 46 6.92 8.12 15.63
C ARG A 46 8.38 7.82 15.31
N THR A 47 8.86 6.68 15.79
CA THR A 47 10.14 6.11 15.36
C THR A 47 10.05 5.68 13.90
N ARG A 48 10.77 6.36 13.02
CA ARG A 48 10.80 6.08 11.58
C ARG A 48 11.67 4.88 11.28
N ASP A 49 11.25 4.10 10.29
CA ASP A 49 12.02 2.98 9.75
C ASP A 49 12.59 3.38 8.39
N SER A 50 13.90 3.59 8.34
CA SER A 50 14.58 4.07 7.14
C SER A 50 14.53 3.07 5.98
N LYS A 51 14.46 1.77 6.28
CA LYS A 51 14.43 0.70 5.26
C LYS A 51 13.06 0.67 4.59
N LEU A 52 11.98 0.65 5.39
CA LEU A 52 10.61 0.68 4.88
C LEU A 52 10.30 2.00 4.17
N ASP A 53 10.83 3.12 4.66
CA ASP A 53 10.72 4.41 3.97
C ASP A 53 11.41 4.42 2.60
N ARG A 54 12.56 3.75 2.47
CA ARG A 54 13.27 3.62 1.18
C ARG A 54 12.44 2.79 0.20
N ILE A 55 11.85 1.69 0.65
CA ILE A 55 10.93 0.86 -0.14
C ILE A 55 9.74 1.70 -0.62
N ALA A 56 9.06 2.41 0.30
CA ALA A 56 7.95 3.30 -0.04
C ALA A 56 8.31 4.41 -1.04
N ALA A 57 9.53 4.93 -0.97
CA ALA A 57 10.03 5.93 -1.92
C ALA A 57 10.29 5.33 -3.31
N ASN A 58 10.87 4.12 -3.38
CA ASN A 58 11.15 3.42 -4.62
C ASN A 58 9.87 2.98 -5.34
N LEU A 59 8.93 2.38 -4.62
CA LEU A 59 7.63 1.98 -5.17
C LEU A 59 6.79 3.14 -5.68
N ARG A 60 6.94 4.33 -5.06
CA ARG A 60 6.33 5.55 -5.62
C ARG A 60 6.92 5.92 -6.97
N LYS A 61 8.23 5.82 -7.15
CA LYS A 61 8.87 6.10 -8.45
C LYS A 61 8.35 5.14 -9.51
N LEU A 62 8.25 3.86 -9.17
CA LEU A 62 7.64 2.85 -10.04
C LEU A 62 6.20 3.23 -10.40
N ARG A 63 5.35 3.55 -9.42
CA ARG A 63 3.96 3.97 -9.65
C ARG A 63 3.84 5.18 -10.58
N ILE A 64 4.72 6.17 -10.43
CA ILE A 64 4.79 7.36 -11.30
C ILE A 64 5.12 6.96 -12.74
N ILE A 65 6.11 6.08 -12.93
CA ILE A 65 6.55 5.61 -14.25
C ILE A 65 5.45 4.78 -14.93
N LEU A 66 4.81 3.86 -14.19
CA LEU A 66 3.69 3.08 -14.67
C LEU A 66 2.51 3.96 -15.09
N ASN A 67 2.18 4.98 -14.30
CA ASN A 67 1.12 5.93 -14.66
C ASN A 67 1.48 6.76 -15.91
N LEU A 68 2.75 7.14 -16.08
CA LEU A 68 3.20 7.80 -17.32
C LEU A 68 3.06 6.87 -18.52
N HIS A 69 3.49 5.62 -18.39
CA HIS A 69 3.35 4.60 -19.42
C HIS A 69 1.87 4.41 -19.80
N GLU A 70 0.98 4.25 -18.83
CA GLU A 70 -0.46 4.10 -19.05
C GLU A 70 -1.05 5.30 -19.84
N LEU A 71 -0.66 6.53 -19.49
CA LEU A 71 -1.06 7.73 -20.23
C LEU A 71 -0.48 7.79 -21.64
N MET A 72 0.70 7.21 -21.89
CA MET A 72 1.28 7.08 -23.23
C MET A 72 0.51 6.04 -24.05
N SER A 73 0.26 4.85 -23.50
CA SER A 73 -0.43 3.74 -24.18
C SER A 73 -1.88 4.05 -24.53
N ASN A 74 -2.58 4.83 -23.71
CA ASN A 74 -3.97 5.24 -23.98
C ASN A 74 -4.12 6.19 -25.19
N ARG A 75 -3.03 6.55 -25.88
CA ARG A 75 -3.04 7.47 -27.02
C ARG A 75 -3.13 6.70 -28.33
N LYS A 76 -4.11 7.08 -29.16
CA LYS A 76 -4.32 6.51 -30.50
C LYS A 76 -3.26 6.87 -31.56
N ARG A 77 -2.22 7.65 -31.22
CA ARG A 77 -1.31 8.30 -32.20
C ARG A 77 0.08 7.65 -32.34
N GLY A 78 0.23 6.40 -31.91
CA GLY A 78 1.46 5.62 -32.06
C GLY A 78 2.31 5.49 -30.78
N PRO A 79 3.47 4.82 -30.85
CA PRO A 79 4.26 4.38 -29.69
C PRO A 79 5.09 5.49 -29.03
N PHE A 80 4.96 6.75 -29.48
CA PHE A 80 5.73 7.87 -28.97
C PHE A 80 4.84 9.09 -28.68
N VAL A 81 5.28 9.93 -27.75
CA VAL A 81 4.56 11.11 -27.30
C VAL A 81 5.49 12.32 -27.26
N SER A 82 5.02 13.49 -27.69
CA SER A 82 5.81 14.72 -27.58
C SER A 82 6.01 15.13 -26.12
N VAL A 83 7.24 15.50 -25.75
CA VAL A 83 7.59 15.91 -24.37
C VAL A 83 6.77 17.14 -23.94
N GLN A 84 6.46 18.03 -24.89
CA GLN A 84 5.57 19.17 -24.67
C GLN A 84 4.16 18.72 -24.22
N LEU A 85 3.60 17.67 -24.83
CA LEU A 85 2.30 17.14 -24.40
C LEU A 85 2.41 16.49 -23.02
N MET A 86 3.46 15.70 -22.80
CA MET A 86 3.69 15.02 -21.51
C MET A 86 3.80 16.01 -20.35
N SER A 87 4.27 17.23 -20.60
CA SER A 87 4.33 18.30 -19.57
C SER A 87 2.98 18.58 -18.90
N ARG A 88 1.86 18.39 -19.63
CA ARG A 88 0.49 18.56 -19.09
C ARG A 88 0.12 17.50 -18.07
N TRP A 89 0.81 16.36 -18.06
CA TRP A 89 0.54 15.24 -17.16
C TRP A 89 1.23 15.38 -15.80
N ARG A 90 2.02 16.44 -15.59
CA ARG A 90 2.72 16.70 -14.32
C ARG A 90 1.79 16.55 -13.10
N ASN A 91 0.64 17.22 -13.14
CA ASN A 91 -0.31 17.23 -12.03
C ASN A 91 -1.08 15.92 -11.89
N ILE A 92 -1.36 15.25 -13.03
CA ILE A 92 -2.09 13.97 -13.08
C ILE A 92 -1.26 12.87 -12.41
N VAL A 93 0.02 12.78 -12.74
CA VAL A 93 0.94 11.77 -12.18
C VAL A 93 1.46 12.19 -10.79
N GLY A 94 1.26 13.45 -10.40
CA GLY A 94 1.68 13.96 -9.10
C GLY A 94 3.19 14.21 -9.00
N LEU A 95 3.83 14.55 -10.11
CA LEU A 95 5.26 14.89 -10.17
C LEU A 95 5.52 16.30 -9.61
N ASN A 96 6.52 16.42 -8.74
CA ASN A 96 6.97 17.73 -8.25
C ASN A 96 7.94 18.41 -9.23
N VAL A 97 8.60 17.62 -10.07
CA VAL A 97 9.61 18.02 -11.06
C VAL A 97 8.98 18.14 -12.45
N GLY A 98 9.61 18.87 -13.38
CA GLY A 98 9.20 18.90 -14.79
C GLY A 98 9.26 17.51 -15.42
N VAL A 99 8.28 17.17 -16.26
CA VAL A 99 8.16 15.83 -16.87
C VAL A 99 9.37 15.52 -17.76
N GLY A 100 9.85 16.50 -18.55
CA GLY A 100 11.07 16.32 -19.36
C GLY A 100 12.32 16.01 -18.52
N GLU A 101 12.52 16.75 -17.42
CA GLU A 101 13.65 16.49 -16.50
C GLU A 101 13.52 15.11 -15.85
N PHE A 102 12.31 14.70 -15.49
CA PHE A 102 12.03 13.38 -14.92
C PHE A 102 12.34 12.26 -15.91
N ILE A 103 11.87 12.35 -17.15
CA ILE A 103 12.10 11.36 -18.20
C ILE A 103 13.59 11.18 -18.46
N GLN A 104 14.31 12.30 -18.61
CA GLN A 104 15.75 12.24 -18.84
C GLN A 104 16.51 11.58 -17.67
N LYS A 105 15.99 11.55 -16.44
CA LYS A 105 16.63 10.85 -15.29
C LYS A 105 16.63 9.33 -15.45
N TYR A 106 15.78 8.77 -16.31
CA TYR A 106 15.63 7.33 -16.51
C TYR A 106 15.76 6.95 -18.00
N PRO A 107 16.96 7.12 -18.60
CA PRO A 107 17.21 6.81 -20.01
C PRO A 107 17.00 5.33 -20.35
N HIS A 108 17.11 4.43 -19.38
CA HIS A 108 16.87 2.99 -19.55
C HIS A 108 15.40 2.61 -19.64
N ILE A 109 14.49 3.55 -19.37
CA ILE A 109 13.05 3.34 -19.40
C ILE A 109 12.47 4.15 -20.56
N PHE A 110 12.89 5.41 -20.65
CA PHE A 110 12.41 6.35 -21.64
C PHE A 110 13.51 6.75 -22.62
N GLU A 111 13.23 6.57 -23.89
CA GLU A 111 14.07 7.03 -24.98
C GLU A 111 13.54 8.37 -25.51
N VAL A 112 14.35 9.42 -25.37
CA VAL A 112 14.02 10.77 -25.86
C VAL A 112 14.73 11.00 -27.18
N PHE A 113 13.96 11.30 -28.24
CA PHE A 113 14.47 11.51 -29.59
C PHE A 113 13.80 12.73 -30.25
N ILE A 114 14.43 13.28 -31.29
CA ILE A 114 13.85 14.35 -32.08
C ILE A 114 13.11 13.72 -33.25
N HIS A 115 11.82 14.05 -33.41
CA HIS A 115 11.03 13.51 -34.52
C HIS A 115 11.62 13.99 -35.87
N PRO A 116 11.89 13.09 -36.83
CA PRO A 116 12.60 13.42 -38.07
C PRO A 116 11.90 14.52 -38.88
N ILE A 117 10.57 14.42 -38.99
CA ILE A 117 9.75 15.39 -39.76
C ILE A 117 9.39 16.64 -38.95
N ARG A 118 8.83 16.46 -37.75
CA ARG A 118 8.26 17.56 -36.95
C ARG A 118 9.29 18.35 -36.13
N ARG A 119 10.53 17.89 -36.05
CA ARG A 119 11.63 18.45 -35.23
C ARG A 119 11.27 18.70 -33.76
N ASN A 120 10.23 18.03 -33.26
CA ASN A 120 9.78 18.11 -31.87
C ASN A 120 10.45 17.02 -31.04
N MET A 121 10.78 17.33 -29.78
CA MET A 121 11.23 16.31 -28.83
C MET A 121 10.09 15.35 -28.49
N CYS A 122 10.31 14.08 -28.78
CA CYS A 122 9.43 12.96 -28.50
C CYS A 122 10.07 12.01 -27.51
N CYS A 123 9.23 11.27 -26.81
CA CYS A 123 9.60 10.23 -25.88
C CYS A 123 8.90 8.94 -26.31
N ARG A 124 9.65 7.85 -26.41
CA ARG A 124 9.10 6.50 -26.45
C ARG A 124 9.59 5.71 -25.25
N VAL A 125 8.97 4.56 -25.05
CA VAL A 125 9.41 3.60 -24.05
C VAL A 125 10.40 2.65 -24.71
N THR A 126 11.40 2.21 -23.93
CA THR A 126 12.42 1.26 -24.37
C THR A 126 11.87 -0.16 -24.44
N SER A 127 12.40 -1.00 -25.33
CA SER A 127 12.00 -2.41 -25.42
C SER A 127 12.19 -3.15 -24.10
N LYS A 128 13.31 -2.90 -23.40
CA LYS A 128 13.60 -3.47 -22.07
C LYS A 128 12.48 -3.22 -21.06
N TRP A 129 11.87 -2.03 -21.08
CA TRP A 129 10.75 -1.73 -20.19
C TRP A 129 9.46 -2.43 -20.67
N GLU A 130 9.21 -2.45 -21.99
CA GLU A 130 8.07 -3.15 -22.57
C GLU A 130 8.12 -4.66 -22.28
N ASP A 131 9.31 -5.28 -22.33
CA ASP A 131 9.53 -6.68 -22.01
C ASP A 131 9.20 -6.97 -20.53
N LEU A 132 9.63 -6.10 -19.60
CA LEU A 132 9.28 -6.24 -18.18
C LEU A 132 7.78 -6.05 -17.93
N MET A 133 7.12 -5.15 -18.67
CA MET A 133 5.67 -4.96 -18.58
C MET A 133 4.92 -6.19 -19.12
N ALA A 134 5.40 -6.77 -20.22
CA ALA A 134 4.85 -8.00 -20.78
C ALA A 134 5.10 -9.20 -19.85
N GLU A 135 6.26 -9.26 -19.19
CA GLU A 135 6.57 -10.26 -18.16
C GLU A 135 5.61 -10.11 -16.96
N GLU A 136 5.38 -8.89 -16.44
CA GLU A 136 4.43 -8.69 -15.33
C GLU A 136 3.02 -9.10 -15.75
N ALA A 137 2.55 -8.68 -16.93
CA ALA A 137 1.23 -9.06 -17.44
C ALA A 137 1.11 -10.57 -17.75
N GLY A 138 2.19 -11.21 -18.17
CA GLY A 138 2.29 -12.66 -18.36
C GLY A 138 2.18 -13.40 -17.04
N VAL A 139 3.01 -13.03 -16.06
CA VAL A 139 2.97 -13.59 -14.71
C VAL A 139 1.61 -13.37 -14.08
N ILE A 140 1.02 -12.19 -14.22
CA ILE A 140 -0.34 -11.90 -13.79
C ILE A 140 -1.28 -12.94 -14.41
N ARG A 141 -1.40 -13.03 -15.73
CA ARG A 141 -2.28 -14.04 -16.37
C ARG A 141 -1.98 -15.50 -16.01
N GLU A 142 -0.71 -15.89 -15.86
CA GLU A 142 -0.27 -17.28 -15.60
C GLU A 142 -0.43 -17.71 -14.14
N SER A 143 -0.14 -16.82 -13.20
CA SER A 143 -0.28 -17.10 -11.76
C SER A 143 -1.74 -16.95 -11.26
N GLU A 144 -2.65 -16.44 -12.09
CA GLU A 144 -3.89 -15.79 -11.63
C GLU A 144 -5.22 -16.26 -12.27
N SER A 145 -5.53 -17.54 -12.14
CA SER A 145 -6.94 -17.84 -11.79
C SER A 145 -7.02 -18.23 -10.33
N LYS A 146 -6.25 -19.23 -9.89
CA LYS A 146 -6.41 -19.82 -8.56
C LYS A 146 -5.95 -18.92 -7.40
N GLU A 147 -4.76 -18.32 -7.46
CA GLU A 147 -4.29 -17.47 -6.35
C GLU A 147 -5.10 -16.18 -6.23
N ALA A 148 -5.40 -15.54 -7.36
CA ALA A 148 -6.24 -14.35 -7.42
C ALA A 148 -7.66 -14.65 -6.92
N LEU A 149 -8.24 -15.78 -7.35
CA LEU A 149 -9.50 -16.32 -6.84
C LEU A 149 -9.46 -16.53 -5.34
N TRP A 150 -8.41 -17.17 -4.81
CA TRP A 150 -8.24 -17.42 -3.38
C TRP A 150 -8.11 -16.13 -2.57
N ARG A 151 -7.35 -15.15 -3.06
CA ARG A 151 -7.26 -13.82 -2.43
C ARG A 151 -8.64 -13.18 -2.37
N LEU A 152 -9.41 -13.21 -3.46
CA LEU A 152 -10.75 -12.64 -3.51
C LEU A 152 -11.74 -13.38 -2.60
N LYS A 153 -11.73 -14.72 -2.63
CA LYS A 153 -12.56 -15.55 -1.76
C LYS A 153 -12.27 -15.25 -0.29
N LYS A 154 -10.99 -15.20 0.11
CA LYS A 154 -10.57 -14.82 1.46
C LYS A 154 -11.05 -13.41 1.84
N LEU A 155 -10.95 -12.44 0.94
CA LEU A 155 -11.47 -11.09 1.20
C LEU A 155 -12.98 -11.10 1.46
N LEU A 156 -13.74 -11.88 0.69
CA LEU A 156 -15.19 -12.01 0.86
C LEU A 156 -15.53 -12.71 2.17
N MET A 157 -14.84 -13.81 2.53
CA MET A 157 -15.04 -14.52 3.81
C MET A 157 -14.77 -13.64 5.03
N MET A 158 -13.88 -12.66 4.90
CA MET A 158 -13.60 -11.66 5.93
C MET A 158 -14.73 -10.60 6.08
N SER A 159 -15.60 -10.45 5.08
CA SER A 159 -16.69 -9.48 5.11
C SER A 159 -17.89 -10.00 5.91
N LYS A 160 -18.62 -9.08 6.57
CA LYS A 160 -19.75 -9.40 7.45
C LYS A 160 -20.81 -10.30 6.81
N ASN A 161 -21.09 -10.10 5.51
CA ASN A 161 -22.14 -10.83 4.79
C ASN A 161 -21.59 -11.63 3.60
N GLY A 162 -20.27 -11.84 3.54
CA GLY A 162 -19.65 -12.40 2.34
C GLY A 162 -19.74 -11.47 1.12
N THR A 163 -19.94 -10.17 1.34
CA THR A 163 -20.13 -9.18 0.27
C THR A 163 -19.04 -8.10 0.25
N LEU A 164 -18.61 -7.68 -0.93
CA LEU A 164 -17.66 -6.60 -1.10
C LEU A 164 -18.05 -5.67 -2.24
N HIS A 165 -17.75 -4.39 -2.07
CA HIS A 165 -17.91 -3.41 -3.14
C HIS A 165 -16.82 -3.59 -4.20
N VAL A 166 -17.22 -3.76 -5.47
CA VAL A 166 -16.33 -3.85 -6.64
C VAL A 166 -15.45 -2.60 -6.74
N HIS A 167 -15.97 -1.43 -6.37
CA HIS A 167 -15.18 -0.20 -6.32
C HIS A 167 -14.00 -0.31 -5.34
N ALA A 168 -14.21 -0.87 -4.15
CA ALA A 168 -13.15 -1.06 -3.16
C ALA A 168 -12.07 -2.04 -3.68
N LEU A 169 -12.49 -3.13 -4.33
CA LEU A 169 -11.57 -4.08 -4.99
C LEU A 169 -10.76 -3.40 -6.10
N ARG A 170 -11.41 -2.59 -6.96
CA ARG A 170 -10.74 -1.84 -8.02
C ARG A 170 -9.67 -0.90 -7.47
N MET A 171 -9.91 -0.29 -6.31
CA MET A 171 -8.96 0.64 -5.68
C MET A 171 -7.67 -0.02 -5.19
N ILE A 172 -7.71 -1.30 -4.81
CA ILE A 172 -6.54 -2.10 -4.37
C ILE A 172 -6.13 -3.19 -5.36
N ARG A 173 -6.66 -3.16 -6.59
CA ARG A 173 -6.48 -4.20 -7.61
C ARG A 173 -5.00 -4.47 -7.92
N LYS A 174 -4.20 -3.41 -8.06
CA LYS A 174 -2.74 -3.52 -8.33
C LYS A 174 -1.98 -4.07 -7.12
N GLU A 175 -2.43 -3.78 -5.90
CA GLU A 175 -1.87 -4.30 -4.66
C GLU A 175 -2.21 -5.78 -4.43
N LEU A 176 -3.39 -6.24 -4.88
CA LEU A 176 -3.80 -7.65 -4.82
C LEU A 176 -3.21 -8.53 -5.93
N GLY A 177 -2.67 -7.93 -7.00
CA GLY A 177 -2.26 -8.66 -8.19
C GLY A 177 -3.48 -9.26 -8.88
N LEU A 178 -4.42 -8.39 -9.25
CA LEU A 178 -5.61 -8.77 -10.01
C LEU A 178 -5.52 -8.18 -11.44
N PRO A 179 -5.96 -8.94 -12.46
CA PRO A 179 -6.03 -8.46 -13.85
C PRO A 179 -6.86 -7.18 -13.99
N GLU A 180 -6.56 -6.34 -14.99
CA GLU A 180 -7.36 -5.13 -15.27
C GLU A 180 -8.84 -5.44 -15.50
N ASP A 181 -9.10 -6.57 -16.14
CA ASP A 181 -10.40 -7.11 -16.52
C ASP A 181 -10.93 -8.13 -15.50
N PHE A 182 -10.49 -8.12 -14.23
CA PHE A 182 -10.88 -9.11 -13.21
C PHE A 182 -12.39 -9.36 -13.07
N ARG A 183 -13.22 -8.37 -13.44
CA ARG A 183 -14.67 -8.53 -13.48
C ARG A 183 -15.09 -9.59 -14.50
N ASP A 184 -14.47 -9.60 -15.66
CA ASP A 184 -14.79 -10.53 -16.73
C ASP A 184 -13.92 -11.78 -16.66
N SER A 185 -12.64 -11.65 -16.34
CA SER A 185 -11.71 -12.79 -16.26
C SER A 185 -11.93 -13.65 -15.01
N ILE A 186 -12.27 -13.08 -13.86
CA ILE A 186 -12.47 -13.86 -12.61
C ILE A 186 -13.95 -13.99 -12.29
N LEU A 187 -14.69 -12.89 -12.19
CA LEU A 187 -16.08 -12.99 -11.68
C LEU A 187 -17.02 -13.68 -12.68
N ASN A 188 -16.84 -13.49 -14.00
CA ASN A 188 -17.67 -14.16 -14.99
C ASN A 188 -17.21 -15.60 -15.28
N GLU A 189 -15.93 -15.93 -15.10
CA GLU A 189 -15.43 -17.30 -15.27
C GLU A 189 -15.87 -18.18 -14.09
N TYR A 190 -15.81 -17.65 -12.86
CA TYR A 190 -16.13 -18.37 -11.61
C TYR A 190 -17.52 -18.01 -11.05
N LYS A 191 -18.56 -18.07 -11.90
CA LYS A 191 -19.96 -17.79 -11.49
C LYS A 191 -20.52 -18.76 -10.45
N SER A 192 -19.92 -19.94 -10.32
CA SER A 192 -20.29 -20.91 -9.27
C SER A 192 -19.88 -20.44 -7.87
N ASP A 193 -18.79 -19.65 -7.79
CA ASP A 193 -18.24 -19.16 -6.53
C ASP A 193 -18.73 -17.76 -6.17
N PHE A 194 -18.99 -16.93 -7.19
CA PHE A 194 -19.37 -15.53 -7.02
C PHE A 194 -20.68 -15.18 -7.70
N GLU A 195 -21.49 -14.42 -6.97
CA GLU A 195 -22.72 -13.82 -7.45
C GLU A 195 -22.56 -12.30 -7.45
N LEU A 196 -22.79 -11.68 -8.60
CA LEU A 196 -22.92 -10.23 -8.71
C LEU A 196 -24.36 -9.88 -8.34
N VAL A 197 -24.58 -9.46 -7.09
CA VAL A 197 -25.91 -9.03 -6.60
C VAL A 197 -26.33 -7.74 -7.31
N ASP A 198 -25.37 -6.82 -7.48
CA ASP A 198 -25.55 -5.54 -8.18
C ASP A 198 -24.36 -5.28 -9.13
N LEU A 199 -24.44 -4.21 -9.90
CA LEU A 199 -23.30 -3.74 -10.72
C LEU A 199 -22.05 -3.40 -9.88
N GLU A 200 -22.22 -3.12 -8.58
CA GLU A 200 -21.17 -2.67 -7.68
C GLU A 200 -20.88 -3.63 -6.51
N THR A 201 -21.64 -4.72 -6.35
CA THR A 201 -21.52 -5.61 -5.18
C THR A 201 -21.30 -7.05 -5.61
N VAL A 202 -20.21 -7.65 -5.13
CA VAL A 202 -19.91 -9.09 -5.29
C VAL A 202 -20.26 -9.79 -3.99
N LYS A 203 -20.92 -10.93 -4.10
CA LYS A 203 -21.25 -11.83 -3.01
C LYS A 203 -20.63 -13.21 -3.28
N MET A 204 -20.20 -13.87 -2.21
CA MET A 204 -19.78 -15.26 -2.26
C MET A 204 -20.98 -16.21 -2.17
N VAL A 205 -21.05 -17.20 -3.06
CA VAL A 205 -22.15 -18.18 -3.13
C VAL A 205 -21.80 -19.45 -2.37
N SER A 206 -20.61 -20.04 -2.62
CA SER A 206 -20.11 -21.20 -1.88
C SER A 206 -18.96 -20.80 -0.95
N SER A 207 -19.20 -20.93 0.36
CA SER A 207 -18.19 -20.76 1.41
C SER A 207 -17.55 -22.11 1.83
N LYS A 208 -18.09 -23.24 1.34
CA LYS A 208 -17.92 -24.54 2.01
C LYS A 208 -16.86 -25.47 1.44
N ASP A 209 -16.25 -25.17 0.30
CA ASP A 209 -15.52 -26.21 -0.45
C ASP A 209 -14.01 -26.31 -0.12
N ASP A 210 -13.41 -25.33 0.56
CA ASP A 210 -11.97 -25.34 0.84
C ASP A 210 -11.64 -25.03 2.32
N GLU A 211 -11.49 -26.06 3.16
CA GLU A 211 -11.05 -25.91 4.58
C GLU A 211 -9.73 -25.13 4.71
N ARG A 212 -8.86 -25.22 3.69
CA ARG A 212 -7.57 -24.49 3.63
C ARG A 212 -7.74 -22.97 3.50
N LEU A 213 -8.89 -22.51 3.02
CA LEU A 213 -9.16 -21.10 2.75
C LEU A 213 -9.50 -20.33 4.02
N GLY A 214 -10.08 -21.00 5.02
CA GLY A 214 -10.43 -20.45 6.33
C GLY A 214 -9.23 -20.26 7.28
N VAL A 215 -8.00 -20.59 6.85
CA VAL A 215 -6.80 -20.42 7.65
C VAL A 215 -6.13 -19.08 7.32
N ALA A 216 -6.10 -18.19 8.31
CA ALA A 216 -5.39 -16.91 8.22
C ALA A 216 -3.87 -17.13 8.24
N GLU A 217 -3.14 -16.25 7.58
CA GLU A 217 -1.67 -16.37 7.48
C GLU A 217 -1.01 -16.32 8.87
N ILE A 218 -1.62 -15.57 9.79
CA ILE A 218 -1.19 -15.50 11.17
C ILE A 218 -1.31 -16.84 11.92
N GLU A 219 -2.27 -17.69 11.57
CA GLU A 219 -2.44 -19.00 12.21
C GLU A 219 -1.31 -19.95 11.81
N LYS A 220 -0.86 -19.88 10.55
CA LYS A 220 0.32 -20.64 10.10
C LYS A 220 1.58 -20.20 10.85
N TRP A 221 1.73 -18.89 11.08
CA TRP A 221 2.81 -18.39 11.92
C TRP A 221 2.71 -18.92 13.37
N ARG A 222 1.51 -18.88 13.98
CA ARG A 222 1.28 -19.42 15.34
C ARG A 222 1.61 -20.90 15.44
N GLU A 223 1.23 -21.70 14.43
CA GLU A 223 1.53 -23.12 14.38
C GLU A 223 3.05 -23.38 14.32
N LYS A 224 3.78 -22.63 13.48
CA LYS A 224 5.25 -22.69 13.41
C LYS A 224 5.88 -22.30 14.75
N GLU A 225 5.43 -21.21 15.37
CA GLU A 225 5.96 -20.77 16.67
C GLU A 225 5.70 -21.79 17.79
N TYR A 226 4.53 -22.45 17.78
CA TYR A 226 4.20 -23.50 18.73
C TYR A 226 5.10 -24.74 18.55
N LYS A 227 5.29 -25.20 17.31
CA LYS A 227 6.10 -26.39 17.01
C LYS A 227 7.60 -26.15 17.14
N ASP A 228 8.10 -25.04 16.59
CA ASP A 228 9.54 -24.79 16.45
C ASP A 228 10.15 -24.18 17.70
N LYS A 229 9.40 -23.34 18.43
CA LYS A 229 9.90 -22.65 19.64
C LYS A 229 9.33 -23.19 20.94
N TRP A 230 8.48 -24.23 20.88
CA TRP A 230 7.87 -24.88 22.04
C TRP A 230 7.17 -23.90 23.00
N LEU A 231 6.60 -22.83 22.45
CA LEU A 231 5.84 -21.84 23.22
C LEU A 231 4.50 -22.42 23.65
N SER A 232 4.01 -22.03 24.84
CA SER A 232 2.71 -22.49 25.35
C SER A 232 1.57 -22.01 24.44
N GLU A 233 0.52 -22.85 24.27
CA GLU A 233 -0.69 -22.48 23.52
C GLU A 233 -1.31 -21.17 24.04
N LEU A 234 -1.23 -20.92 25.35
CA LEU A 234 -1.73 -19.68 25.96
C LEU A 234 -1.00 -18.42 25.46
N GLU A 235 0.27 -18.55 25.08
CA GLU A 235 1.07 -17.43 24.58
C GLU A 235 1.01 -17.28 23.07
N THR A 236 0.67 -18.33 22.33
CA THR A 236 0.65 -18.31 20.85
C THR A 236 -0.75 -18.15 20.27
N LYS A 237 -1.80 -18.65 20.91
CA LYS A 237 -3.15 -18.81 20.34
C LYS A 237 -3.75 -17.55 19.73
N TYR A 238 -3.50 -16.38 20.30
CA TYR A 238 -3.99 -15.08 19.82
C TYR A 238 -2.87 -14.09 19.52
N ALA A 239 -1.64 -14.57 19.42
CA ALA A 239 -0.47 -13.73 19.29
C ALA A 239 -0.26 -13.22 17.86
N PHE A 240 0.40 -12.08 17.78
CA PHE A 240 0.91 -11.44 16.58
C PHE A 240 2.43 -11.34 16.68
N PRO A 241 3.14 -11.53 15.56
CA PRO A 241 4.56 -11.25 15.49
C PRO A 241 4.80 -9.75 15.68
N ILE A 242 5.71 -9.43 16.61
CA ILE A 242 6.06 -8.05 16.94
C ILE A 242 7.51 -7.81 16.56
N GLN A 243 7.74 -6.79 15.74
CA GLN A 243 9.07 -6.30 15.41
C GLN A 243 9.12 -4.78 15.59
N TYR A 244 9.97 -4.32 16.50
CA TYR A 244 10.16 -2.89 16.73
C TYR A 244 11.29 -2.34 15.86
N PRO A 245 11.18 -1.10 15.33
CA PRO A 245 12.26 -0.48 14.58
C PRO A 245 13.46 -0.19 15.47
N THR A 246 14.65 -0.12 14.86
CA THR A 246 15.87 0.27 15.56
C THR A 246 15.68 1.63 16.23
N GLY A 247 15.96 1.71 17.54
CA GLY A 247 15.81 2.94 18.33
C GLY A 247 14.41 3.18 18.92
N PHE A 248 13.49 2.22 18.81
CA PHE A 248 12.19 2.30 19.49
C PHE A 248 12.36 2.20 21.01
N LYS A 249 11.91 3.22 21.74
CA LYS A 249 11.96 3.25 23.21
C LYS A 249 10.65 2.71 23.80
N ILE A 250 10.69 1.50 24.34
CA ILE A 250 9.55 0.90 25.06
C ILE A 250 9.46 1.55 26.44
N LYS A 251 8.40 2.33 26.67
CA LYS A 251 8.13 2.92 28.00
C LYS A 251 7.73 1.83 29.00
N GLY A 252 8.00 2.07 30.28
CA GLY A 252 7.56 1.19 31.37
C GLY A 252 6.05 0.91 31.31
N GLY A 253 5.65 -0.33 31.60
CA GLY A 253 4.26 -0.79 31.53
C GLY A 253 3.72 -1.08 30.12
N VAL A 254 4.30 -0.53 29.05
CA VAL A 254 3.85 -0.81 27.66
C VAL A 254 4.09 -2.28 27.29
N ARG A 255 5.19 -2.87 27.77
CA ARG A 255 5.52 -4.28 27.52
C ARG A 255 4.50 -5.23 28.12
N GLU A 256 4.05 -4.95 29.35
CA GLU A 256 3.06 -5.76 30.05
C GLU A 256 1.67 -5.60 29.43
N LYS A 257 1.26 -4.37 29.11
CA LYS A 257 0.03 -4.11 28.34
C LYS A 257 0.03 -4.85 27.01
N MET A 258 1.15 -4.80 26.28
CA MET A 258 1.30 -5.55 25.03
C MET A 258 1.20 -7.06 25.26
N ARG A 259 1.85 -7.61 26.29
CA ARG A 259 1.73 -9.05 26.62
C ARG A 259 0.30 -9.46 26.94
N ASN A 260 -0.44 -8.64 27.70
CA ASN A 260 -1.85 -8.89 28.00
C ASN A 260 -2.72 -8.79 26.74
N TRP A 261 -2.46 -7.79 25.89
CA TRP A 261 -3.12 -7.63 24.60
C TRP A 261 -2.87 -8.83 23.68
N GLN A 262 -1.65 -9.37 23.64
CA GLN A 262 -1.32 -10.57 22.85
C GLN A 262 -2.10 -11.81 23.29
N ARG A 263 -2.41 -11.93 24.58
CA ARG A 263 -3.21 -13.04 25.14
C ARG A 263 -4.72 -12.85 25.02
N LEU A 264 -5.18 -11.63 24.72
CA LEU A 264 -6.60 -11.29 24.65
C LEU A 264 -7.32 -12.16 23.59
N PRO A 265 -8.35 -12.94 23.96
CA PRO A 265 -9.16 -13.67 23.01
C PRO A 265 -9.95 -12.71 22.12
N TYR A 266 -9.97 -12.97 20.82
CA TYR A 266 -10.74 -12.21 19.84
C TYR A 266 -11.31 -13.16 18.79
N LEU A 267 -12.36 -12.73 18.09
CA LEU A 267 -12.93 -13.49 16.97
C LEU A 267 -11.96 -13.44 15.77
N LYS A 268 -11.51 -14.60 15.28
CA LYS A 268 -10.54 -14.65 14.18
C LYS A 268 -11.14 -14.11 12.87
N ALA A 269 -10.29 -13.88 11.87
CA ALA A 269 -10.67 -13.19 10.64
C ALA A 269 -11.77 -13.90 9.82
N TYR A 270 -11.83 -15.23 9.90
CA TYR A 270 -12.77 -16.08 9.15
C TYR A 270 -13.83 -16.75 10.05
N GLU A 271 -13.86 -16.43 11.34
CA GLU A 271 -14.86 -16.97 12.25
C GLU A 271 -16.13 -16.10 12.18
N GLU A 272 -17.28 -16.74 11.98
CA GLU A 272 -18.58 -16.07 11.98
C GLU A 272 -18.94 -15.57 13.38
N ASP A 273 -19.56 -14.39 13.44
CA ASP A 273 -20.06 -13.81 14.69
C ASP A 273 -21.39 -14.48 15.06
N ASN A 274 -21.31 -15.77 15.41
CA ASN A 274 -22.46 -16.56 15.79
C ASN A 274 -22.96 -16.10 17.16
N ALA A 275 -23.94 -15.19 17.11
CA ALA A 275 -24.88 -14.82 18.17
C ALA A 275 -24.28 -14.48 19.55
N GLY A 276 -24.07 -13.20 19.82
CA GLY A 276 -24.22 -12.63 21.17
C GLY A 276 -23.15 -12.94 22.22
N GLY A 277 -22.08 -13.67 21.89
CA GLY A 277 -21.04 -14.11 22.84
C GLY A 277 -20.19 -12.99 23.47
N PHE A 278 -20.27 -11.76 22.94
CA PHE A 278 -19.51 -10.61 23.47
C PHE A 278 -20.30 -9.76 24.49
N SER A 279 -21.55 -10.11 24.80
CA SER A 279 -22.51 -9.15 25.37
C SER A 279 -22.26 -8.63 26.80
N ARG A 280 -21.27 -9.08 27.58
CA ARG A 280 -21.22 -8.72 29.02
C ARG A 280 -19.83 -8.57 29.68
N SER A 281 -18.81 -8.04 29.00
CA SER A 281 -17.52 -7.75 29.69
C SER A 281 -16.98 -6.35 29.42
N SER A 282 -16.19 -5.80 30.35
CA SER A 282 -15.52 -4.50 30.22
C SER A 282 -14.55 -4.42 29.03
N ASN A 283 -14.14 -5.55 28.45
CA ASN A 283 -13.06 -5.63 27.45
C ASN A 283 -13.57 -5.76 26.02
N VAL A 284 -14.87 -5.49 25.78
CA VAL A 284 -15.50 -5.62 24.46
C VAL A 284 -14.80 -4.74 23.41
N VAL A 285 -14.47 -3.50 23.78
CA VAL A 285 -13.79 -2.55 22.89
C VAL A 285 -12.42 -3.06 22.45
N GLU A 286 -11.60 -3.54 23.39
CA GLU A 286 -10.25 -4.07 23.10
C GLU A 286 -10.31 -5.31 22.20
N ARG A 287 -11.35 -6.14 22.33
CA ARG A 287 -11.55 -7.31 21.46
C ARG A 287 -11.92 -6.91 20.04
N TYR A 288 -12.78 -5.90 19.86
CA TYR A 288 -13.09 -5.36 18.53
C TYR A 288 -11.89 -4.67 17.89
N GLU A 289 -11.07 -3.95 18.67
CA GLU A 289 -9.80 -3.39 18.20
C GLU A 289 -8.84 -4.49 17.76
N LYS A 290 -8.70 -5.57 18.55
CA LYS A 290 -7.84 -6.70 18.21
C LYS A 290 -8.34 -7.45 16.97
N ARG A 291 -9.65 -7.65 16.83
CA ARG A 291 -10.25 -8.18 15.60
C ARG A 291 -9.92 -7.29 14.41
N ALA A 292 -10.09 -5.97 14.53
CA ALA A 292 -9.75 -5.04 13.45
C ALA A 292 -8.26 -5.10 13.06
N VAL A 293 -7.35 -5.28 14.03
CA VAL A 293 -5.92 -5.53 13.76
C VAL A 293 -5.73 -6.83 12.99
N ALA A 294 -6.43 -7.90 13.36
CA ALA A 294 -6.38 -9.17 12.65
C ALA A 294 -6.89 -9.07 11.19
N MET A 295 -7.99 -8.33 10.97
CA MET A 295 -8.54 -8.10 9.62
C MET A 295 -7.55 -7.34 8.73
N ILE A 296 -6.96 -6.24 9.25
CA ILE A 296 -5.96 -5.49 8.50
C ILE A 296 -4.72 -6.35 8.25
N HIS A 297 -4.29 -7.13 9.25
CA HIS A 297 -3.15 -8.02 9.12
C HIS A 297 -3.36 -9.03 7.98
N GLU A 298 -4.51 -9.69 7.94
CA GLU A 298 -4.84 -10.64 6.86
C GLU A 298 -5.02 -9.92 5.52
N LEU A 299 -5.68 -8.77 5.47
CA LEU A 299 -5.77 -7.98 4.23
C LEU A 299 -4.38 -7.64 3.66
N LEU A 300 -3.46 -7.17 4.52
CA LEU A 300 -2.09 -6.88 4.10
C LEU A 300 -1.37 -8.16 3.70
N SER A 301 -1.56 -9.27 4.42
CA SER A 301 -0.95 -10.55 4.08
C SER A 301 -1.39 -11.06 2.70
N LEU A 302 -2.59 -10.71 2.23
CA LEU A 302 -3.06 -11.07 0.89
C LEU A 302 -2.48 -10.22 -0.24
N THR A 303 -1.94 -9.03 0.07
CA THR A 303 -1.36 -8.15 -0.95
C THR A 303 0.03 -8.62 -1.40
N VAL A 304 0.36 -8.34 -2.66
CA VAL A 304 1.62 -8.78 -3.29
C VAL A 304 2.85 -8.26 -2.55
N GLU A 305 2.82 -6.99 -2.14
CA GLU A 305 3.92 -6.31 -1.44
C GLU A 305 3.66 -6.17 0.07
N LYS A 306 2.63 -6.81 0.62
CA LYS A 306 2.28 -6.74 2.05
C LYS A 306 2.13 -5.29 2.56
N MET A 307 1.59 -4.43 1.70
CA MET A 307 1.41 -3.00 1.93
C MET A 307 0.21 -2.44 1.18
N VAL A 308 -0.44 -1.41 1.76
CA VAL A 308 -1.59 -0.71 1.16
C VAL A 308 -1.62 0.75 1.60
N ASP A 309 -2.13 1.65 0.74
CA ASP A 309 -2.38 3.05 1.10
C ASP A 309 -3.46 3.15 2.20
N VAL A 310 -3.21 3.90 3.28
CA VAL A 310 -4.11 4.02 4.44
C VAL A 310 -5.50 4.52 4.03
N GLN A 311 -5.57 5.41 3.04
CA GLN A 311 -6.85 5.90 2.51
C GLN A 311 -7.67 4.79 1.85
N ARG A 312 -7.01 3.83 1.20
CA ARG A 312 -7.68 2.70 0.54
C ARG A 312 -8.27 1.73 1.55
N LEU A 313 -7.58 1.52 2.68
CA LEU A 313 -8.08 0.70 3.80
C LEU A 313 -9.41 1.22 4.36
N SER A 314 -9.61 2.55 4.37
CA SER A 314 -10.84 3.15 4.85
C SER A 314 -12.09 2.76 4.04
N HIS A 315 -11.95 2.37 2.77
CA HIS A 315 -13.09 1.91 1.97
C HIS A 315 -13.62 0.56 2.44
N PHE A 316 -12.76 -0.29 2.99
CA PHE A 316 -13.15 -1.60 3.54
C PHE A 316 -13.69 -1.53 4.97
N LYS A 317 -13.69 -0.34 5.59
CA LYS A 317 -14.12 -0.15 6.97
C LYS A 317 -15.55 -0.67 7.20
N LYS A 318 -16.47 -0.35 6.29
CA LYS A 318 -17.88 -0.79 6.38
C LYS A 318 -18.02 -2.29 6.12
N ASP A 319 -17.35 -2.78 5.08
CA ASP A 319 -17.46 -4.16 4.61
C ASP A 319 -16.95 -5.16 5.67
N PHE A 320 -15.81 -4.88 6.32
CA PHE A 320 -15.28 -5.69 7.43
C PHE A 320 -15.92 -5.35 8.78
N GLY A 321 -16.85 -4.40 8.82
CA GLY A 321 -17.50 -4.01 10.06
C GLY A 321 -16.59 -3.40 11.11
N MET A 322 -15.51 -2.76 10.68
CA MET A 322 -14.56 -2.09 11.57
C MET A 322 -15.16 -0.75 11.99
N GLU A 323 -15.50 -0.57 13.25
CA GLU A 323 -16.04 0.73 13.71
C GLU A 323 -14.93 1.71 14.14
N VAL A 324 -13.72 1.19 14.32
CA VAL A 324 -12.54 1.91 14.80
C VAL A 324 -11.92 2.84 13.75
N ASN A 325 -11.18 3.86 14.21
CA ASN A 325 -10.40 4.71 13.32
C ASN A 325 -9.15 3.96 12.85
N VAL A 326 -9.12 3.58 11.58
CA VAL A 326 -8.02 2.81 10.97
C VAL A 326 -6.66 3.46 11.23
N ARG A 327 -6.54 4.78 11.10
CA ARG A 327 -5.27 5.47 11.33
C ARG A 327 -4.81 5.36 12.78
N GLU A 328 -5.71 5.54 13.73
CA GLU A 328 -5.38 5.45 15.16
C GLU A 328 -5.00 4.02 15.55
N LEU A 329 -5.72 3.03 15.00
CA LEU A 329 -5.44 1.62 15.22
C LEU A 329 -4.05 1.19 14.72
N LEU A 330 -3.67 1.68 13.54
CA LEU A 330 -2.35 1.42 12.97
C LEU A 330 -1.23 2.06 13.82
N LEU A 331 -1.47 3.28 14.33
CA LEU A 331 -0.51 4.00 15.17
C LEU A 331 -0.38 3.42 16.58
N SER A 332 -1.43 2.78 17.11
CA SER A 332 -1.38 2.12 18.42
C SER A 332 -0.58 0.81 18.41
N HIS A 333 -0.36 0.22 17.22
CA HIS A 333 0.37 -1.06 17.04
C HIS A 333 1.64 -0.92 16.17
N PRO A 334 2.63 -0.09 16.56
CA PRO A 334 3.81 0.20 15.75
C PRO A 334 4.78 -0.99 15.60
N GLY A 335 4.59 -2.06 16.38
CA GLY A 335 5.36 -3.30 16.29
C GLY A 335 4.82 -4.29 15.25
N ILE A 336 3.58 -4.12 14.81
CA ILE A 336 2.95 -4.94 13.76
C ILE A 336 2.92 -4.16 12.45
N PHE A 337 2.45 -2.91 12.51
CA PHE A 337 2.31 -2.04 11.35
C PHE A 337 3.35 -0.91 11.35
N TYR A 338 3.74 -0.49 10.15
CA TYR A 338 4.50 0.73 9.95
C TYR A 338 3.80 1.64 8.95
N ILE A 339 3.59 2.90 9.32
CA ILE A 339 3.08 3.93 8.40
C ILE A 339 4.27 4.70 7.84
N SER A 340 4.47 4.65 6.52
CA SER A 340 5.37 5.57 5.82
C SER A 340 4.60 6.81 5.37
N THR A 341 5.21 7.97 5.63
CA THR A 341 4.73 9.29 5.18
C THR A 341 5.62 9.83 4.06
N ARG A 342 6.45 8.99 3.45
CA ARG A 342 7.15 9.41 2.23
C ARG A 342 6.06 9.68 1.20
N GLY A 343 5.96 10.91 0.69
CA GLY A 343 5.03 11.27 -0.40
C GLY A 343 3.75 11.96 0.05
N LYS A 344 2.78 12.03 -0.86
CA LYS A 344 1.47 12.64 -0.61
C LYS A 344 0.52 11.68 0.12
N THR A 345 0.60 10.39 -0.20
CA THR A 345 -0.22 9.35 0.43
C THR A 345 0.56 8.65 1.54
N GLN A 346 -0.17 8.21 2.56
CA GLN A 346 0.36 7.40 3.66
C GLN A 346 0.21 5.92 3.30
N VAL A 347 1.30 5.17 3.36
CA VAL A 347 1.32 3.73 3.04
C VAL A 347 1.58 2.95 4.32
N VAL A 348 0.80 1.91 4.56
CA VAL A 348 1.00 0.97 5.65
C VAL A 348 1.74 -0.26 5.15
N PHE A 349 2.72 -0.69 5.93
CA PHE A 349 3.49 -1.91 5.74
C PHE A 349 3.22 -2.86 6.90
N LEU A 350 3.13 -4.15 6.58
CA LEU A 350 3.17 -5.23 7.56
C LEU A 350 4.64 -5.52 7.90
N ARG A 351 5.06 -5.29 9.14
CA ARG A 351 6.49 -5.35 9.51
C ARG A 351 7.07 -6.74 9.40
N GLU A 352 6.33 -7.75 9.86
CA GLU A 352 6.78 -9.14 9.86
C GLU A 352 7.17 -9.64 8.48
N ALA A 353 6.56 -9.10 7.42
CA ALA A 353 6.80 -9.54 6.06
C ALA A 353 8.16 -9.06 5.50
N TYR A 354 8.85 -8.15 6.19
CA TYR A 354 10.07 -7.53 5.70
C TYR A 354 11.27 -7.85 6.59
N ALA A 355 12.31 -8.43 6.00
CA ALA A 355 13.60 -8.63 6.64
C ALA A 355 14.69 -7.90 5.87
N LYS A 356 15.53 -7.12 6.58
CA LYS A 356 16.68 -6.38 6.01
C LYS A 356 16.35 -5.47 4.81
N GLY A 357 15.08 -5.09 4.62
CA GLY A 357 14.64 -4.24 3.51
C GLY A 357 14.22 -5.01 2.25
N CYS A 358 13.96 -6.31 2.38
CA CYS A 358 13.37 -7.16 1.34
C CYS A 358 12.17 -7.92 1.91
N LEU A 359 11.26 -8.32 1.02
CA LEU A 359 10.14 -9.18 1.36
C LEU A 359 10.65 -10.60 1.66
N ILE A 360 10.20 -11.20 2.76
CA ILE A 360 10.65 -12.55 3.19
C ILE A 360 10.18 -13.62 2.21
N GLU A 361 8.91 -13.57 1.83
CA GLU A 361 8.28 -14.51 0.90
C GLU A 361 7.92 -13.75 -0.39
N PRO A 362 8.81 -13.74 -1.41
CA PRO A 362 8.57 -13.01 -2.65
C PRO A 362 7.57 -13.75 -3.55
N ASN A 363 6.54 -13.03 -3.99
CA ASN A 363 5.62 -13.50 -5.02
C ASN A 363 6.23 -13.34 -6.43
N PRO A 364 5.82 -14.13 -7.43
CA PRO A 364 6.27 -13.95 -8.82
C PRO A 364 6.11 -12.51 -9.33
N ILE A 365 4.96 -11.88 -9.06
CA ILE A 365 4.69 -10.46 -9.41
C ILE A 365 5.70 -9.53 -8.72
N HIS A 366 6.03 -9.79 -7.45
CA HIS A 366 7.02 -9.01 -6.71
C HIS A 366 8.42 -9.13 -7.34
N VAL A 367 8.80 -10.31 -7.84
CA VAL A 367 10.08 -10.52 -8.52
C VAL A 367 10.18 -9.66 -9.78
N VAL A 368 9.14 -9.61 -10.61
CA VAL A 368 9.14 -8.75 -11.81
C VAL A 368 9.20 -7.27 -11.43
N ARG A 369 8.39 -6.84 -10.45
CA ARG A 369 8.43 -5.45 -9.95
C ARG A 369 9.79 -5.08 -9.36
N LYS A 370 10.49 -6.03 -8.76
CA LYS A 370 11.87 -5.83 -8.29
C LYS A 370 12.81 -5.58 -9.46
N LYS A 371 12.73 -6.36 -10.55
CA LYS A 371 13.50 -6.09 -11.79
C LYS A 371 13.21 -4.69 -12.35
N MET A 372 11.94 -4.27 -12.37
CA MET A 372 11.55 -2.91 -12.77
C MET A 372 12.16 -1.84 -11.85
N LEU A 373 12.14 -2.07 -10.53
CA LEU A 373 12.76 -1.16 -9.56
C LEU A 373 14.28 -1.08 -9.73
N ASP A 374 14.93 -2.21 -9.99
CA ASP A 374 16.38 -2.25 -10.21
C ASP A 374 16.73 -1.42 -11.44
N LEU A 375 15.97 -1.53 -12.54
CA LEU A 375 16.12 -0.69 -13.74
C LEU A 375 15.92 0.81 -13.45
N ILE A 376 14.95 1.16 -12.59
CA ILE A 376 14.74 2.54 -12.13
C ILE A 376 15.94 3.04 -11.31
N LEU A 377 16.53 2.18 -10.48
CA LEU A 377 17.63 2.55 -9.59
C LEU A 377 18.96 2.77 -10.33
N VAL A 378 19.15 2.17 -11.51
CA VAL A 378 20.30 2.46 -12.39
C VAL A 378 20.37 3.97 -12.74
N GLY A 379 19.21 4.60 -12.95
CA GLY A 379 19.12 6.03 -13.22
C GLY A 379 19.95 6.46 -14.44
N ARG A 380 20.72 7.55 -14.32
CA ARG A 380 21.67 8.01 -15.36
C ARG A 380 23.10 7.49 -15.18
N ARG A 381 23.41 6.79 -14.09
CA ARG A 381 24.81 6.60 -13.67
C ARG A 381 25.52 5.49 -14.46
N ASN A 382 24.81 4.47 -14.91
CA ASN A 382 25.42 3.33 -15.62
C ASN A 382 25.04 3.28 -17.11
N THR A 383 24.68 4.42 -17.72
CA THR A 383 24.40 4.49 -19.16
C THR A 383 25.61 4.08 -20.00
N ARG A 384 26.83 4.39 -19.54
CA ARG A 384 28.07 4.04 -20.23
C ARG A 384 28.44 2.57 -20.08
N GLU A 385 28.34 2.01 -18.87
CA GLU A 385 28.71 0.62 -18.59
C GLU A 385 27.78 -0.40 -19.24
N LEU A 386 26.48 -0.09 -19.34
CA LEU A 386 25.52 -0.94 -20.05
C LEU A 386 25.67 -0.85 -21.58
N GLN A 387 26.08 0.30 -22.12
CA GLN A 387 26.46 0.43 -23.53
C GLN A 387 27.67 -0.47 -23.84
N THR A 388 28.68 -0.50 -22.96
CA THR A 388 29.82 -1.41 -23.11
C THR A 388 29.42 -2.88 -23.01
N ALA A 389 28.50 -3.23 -22.10
CA ALA A 389 28.00 -4.61 -21.96
C ALA A 389 27.13 -5.06 -23.15
N GLU A 390 26.31 -4.17 -23.73
CA GLU A 390 25.54 -4.44 -24.95
C GLU A 390 26.43 -4.52 -26.19
N GLU A 391 27.49 -3.71 -26.28
CA GLU A 391 28.49 -3.77 -27.35
C GLU A 391 29.31 -5.06 -27.31
N LEU A 392 29.64 -5.56 -26.11
CA LEU A 392 30.34 -6.85 -25.92
C LEU A 392 29.44 -8.08 -26.13
N GLN A 393 28.11 -7.92 -26.14
CA GLN A 393 27.14 -8.99 -26.40
C GLN A 393 26.65 -9.03 -27.86
N ARG A 394 27.03 -8.07 -28.70
CA ARG A 394 26.80 -8.19 -30.14
C ARG A 394 27.82 -9.18 -30.72
N PRO A 395 27.41 -10.32 -31.30
CA PRO A 395 28.33 -11.13 -32.06
C PRO A 395 28.89 -10.29 -33.22
N GLU A 396 30.21 -10.26 -33.36
CA GLU A 396 30.93 -9.64 -34.46
C GLU A 396 30.59 -10.33 -35.79
N ASN A 397 29.38 -10.10 -36.30
CA ASN A 397 29.07 -10.34 -37.70
C ASN A 397 29.22 -9.01 -38.43
N ASN A 398 30.46 -8.68 -38.79
CA ASN A 398 30.84 -8.16 -40.10
C ASN A 398 32.33 -7.80 -40.12
N LEU A 399 33.06 -8.48 -41.02
CA LEU A 399 34.30 -8.18 -41.75
C LEU A 399 34.96 -9.56 -41.97
N VAL A 400 35.13 -10.07 -43.18
CA VAL A 400 35.79 -9.43 -44.33
C VAL A 400 35.22 -10.00 -45.63
N SER A 401 35.01 -9.09 -46.59
CA SER A 401 34.83 -9.36 -48.01
C SER A 401 36.14 -9.84 -48.62
N GLU A 402 36.10 -10.93 -49.39
CA GLU A 402 36.78 -11.04 -50.70
C GLU A 402 36.06 -12.11 -51.55
#